data_AF-A0A8S0Z0X1-F1
#
_entry.id   AF-A0A8S0Z0X1-F1
#
_cell.length_a   1.000
_cell.length_b   1.000
_cell.length_c   1.000
_cell.angle_alpha   90.00
_cell.angle_beta   90.00
_cell.angle_gamma   90.00
#
_symmetry.space_group_name_H-M   'P 1'
#
loop_
_entity.id
_entity.type
_entity.pdbx_description
1 polymer ?
#
loop_
_entity_poly.entity_id
_entity_poly.type
_entity_poly.pdbx_seq_one_letter_code
_entity_poly.pdbx_strand_id
1 'polypeptide(L)'
;MPLLGSGQYIPRPCTKQCFLRSLGELRNLRVLALEYSHLADGTGGALLSLLPVLKKPNFRLQLVCRETQIPGCTDAALGAGGHIIPDTAWRQVTKACPDLYLLVAFFRVRDYDNVRRFLSPSMCIREVHLQLGIDLKMKQRQDSDISCFVRHIAYRYADTM
;
A
#
# COMPACT_ATOMS: atom_id res chain seq x y z
N MET A 1 6.09 -52.72 17.01
CA MET A 1 6.93 -51.91 16.11
C MET A 1 6.12 -50.71 15.64
N PRO A 2 6.39 -49.48 16.13
CA PRO A 2 5.78 -48.27 15.57
C PRO A 2 6.62 -47.76 14.39
N LEU A 3 5.94 -47.36 13.32
CA LEU A 3 6.52 -46.67 12.16
C LEU A 3 6.97 -45.27 12.58
N LEU A 4 8.29 -45.02 12.65
CA LEU A 4 8.85 -43.68 12.78
C LEU A 4 8.55 -42.93 11.47
N GLY A 5 7.56 -42.03 11.51
CA GLY A 5 7.41 -41.03 10.46
C GLY A 5 8.67 -40.18 10.41
N SER A 6 9.36 -40.18 9.27
CA SER A 6 10.58 -39.41 9.03
C SER A 6 10.26 -37.92 8.88
N GLY A 7 9.53 -37.34 9.83
CA GLY A 7 9.06 -35.97 9.86
C GLY A 7 10.23 -34.99 9.87
N GLN A 8 10.90 -34.88 8.72
CA GLN A 8 11.81 -33.82 8.42
C GLN A 8 10.96 -32.56 8.47
N TYR A 9 11.15 -31.82 9.55
CA TYR A 9 10.71 -30.46 9.65
C TYR A 9 11.36 -29.71 8.48
N ILE A 10 10.59 -29.49 7.41
CA ILE A 10 10.97 -28.55 6.36
C ILE A 10 10.81 -27.19 7.02
N PRO A 11 11.91 -26.49 7.38
CA PRO A 11 11.79 -25.18 7.98
C PRO A 11 10.99 -24.31 7.02
N ARG A 12 9.90 -23.72 7.51
CA ARG A 12 9.12 -22.77 6.70
C ARG A 12 10.11 -21.69 6.28
N PRO A 13 10.42 -21.58 4.99
CA PRO A 13 11.46 -20.66 4.57
C PRO A 13 10.98 -19.24 4.88
N CYS A 14 11.93 -18.34 5.15
CA CYS A 14 11.64 -16.99 5.62
C CYS A 14 10.61 -16.33 4.69
N THR A 15 9.37 -16.16 5.16
CA THR A 15 8.19 -15.88 4.33
C THR A 15 8.37 -14.65 3.45
N LYS A 16 9.07 -13.62 3.95
CA LYS A 16 9.40 -12.39 3.21
C LYS A 16 10.36 -12.63 2.03
N GLN A 17 11.43 -13.40 2.23
CA GLN A 17 12.39 -13.71 1.15
C GLN A 17 11.74 -14.62 0.09
N CYS A 18 10.92 -15.58 0.52
CA CYS A 18 10.17 -16.43 -0.39
C CYS A 18 9.16 -15.64 -1.22
N PHE A 19 8.45 -14.69 -0.61
CA PHE A 19 7.50 -13.84 -1.33
C PHE A 19 8.19 -13.04 -2.45
N LEU A 20 9.29 -12.35 -2.16
CA LEU A 20 10.03 -11.58 -3.16
C LEU A 20 10.61 -12.46 -4.26
N ARG A 21 11.14 -13.63 -3.89
CA ARG A 21 11.64 -14.62 -4.85
C ARG A 21 10.53 -15.09 -5.77
N SER A 22 9.37 -15.44 -5.22
CA SER A 22 8.19 -15.86 -5.99
C SER A 22 7.71 -14.75 -6.94
N LEU A 23 7.72 -13.48 -6.51
CA LEU A 23 7.42 -12.35 -7.41
C LEU A 23 8.45 -12.21 -8.53
N GLY A 24 9.72 -12.51 -8.26
CA GLY A 24 10.80 -12.54 -9.25
C GLY A 24 10.58 -13.59 -10.34
N GLU A 25 10.10 -14.78 -9.97
CA GLU A 25 9.80 -15.86 -10.92
C GLU A 25 8.64 -15.54 -11.87
N LEU A 26 7.74 -14.63 -11.48
CA LEU A 26 6.67 -14.13 -12.35
C LEU A 26 7.24 -13.14 -13.38
N ARG A 27 7.89 -13.68 -14.43
CA ARG A 27 8.60 -12.91 -15.46
C ARG A 27 7.72 -11.85 -16.12
N ASN A 28 6.46 -12.19 -16.39
CA ASN A 28 5.48 -11.33 -17.05
C ASN A 28 4.62 -10.49 -16.08
N LEU A 29 4.95 -10.47 -14.78
CA LEU A 29 4.26 -9.62 -13.83
C LEU A 29 4.44 -8.15 -14.21
N ARG A 30 3.33 -7.47 -14.50
CA ARG A 30 3.29 -6.03 -14.79
C ARG A 30 2.46 -5.25 -13.79
N VAL A 31 1.61 -5.93 -13.02
CA VAL A 31 0.74 -5.32 -12.03
C VAL A 31 0.92 -6.06 -10.71
N LEU A 32 1.18 -5.32 -9.64
CA LEU A 32 1.20 -5.84 -8.28
C LEU A 32 0.21 -5.03 -7.45
N ALA A 33 -0.84 -5.68 -6.96
CA ALA A 33 -1.84 -5.08 -6.08
C ALA A 33 -1.68 -5.65 -4.67
N LEU A 34 -1.52 -4.77 -3.69
CA LEU A 34 -1.27 -5.13 -2.29
C LEU A 34 -2.00 -4.16 -1.36
N GLU A 35 -2.33 -4.63 -0.16
CA GLU A 35 -2.79 -3.73 0.90
C GLU A 35 -1.63 -2.85 1.39
N TYR A 36 -1.92 -1.59 1.70
CA TYR A 36 -0.93 -0.61 2.16
C TYR A 36 -0.15 -1.12 3.40
N SER A 37 -0.87 -1.76 4.31
CA SER A 37 -0.33 -2.35 5.54
C SER A 37 0.78 -3.37 5.31
N HIS A 38 0.80 -4.06 4.17
CA HIS A 38 1.87 -5.01 3.86
C HIS A 38 3.20 -4.34 3.50
N LEU A 39 3.17 -3.07 3.10
CA LEU A 39 4.37 -2.28 2.79
C LEU A 39 4.74 -1.30 3.91
N ALA A 40 3.77 -0.93 4.73
CA ALA A 40 3.95 -0.03 5.86
C ALA A 40 4.53 -0.77 7.07
N ASP A 41 5.85 -0.93 7.09
CA ASP A 41 6.59 -1.52 8.23
C ASP A 41 7.22 -0.45 9.15
N GLY A 42 6.87 0.83 8.96
CA GLY A 42 7.42 1.97 9.69
C GLY A 42 8.83 2.40 9.26
N THR A 43 9.55 1.57 8.50
CA THR A 43 10.92 1.83 8.04
C THR A 43 11.02 2.06 6.53
N GLY A 44 10.04 1.58 5.77
CA GLY A 44 10.04 1.56 4.31
C GLY A 44 10.81 0.37 3.71
N GLY A 45 11.37 -0.52 4.55
CA GLY A 45 12.15 -1.66 4.11
C GLY A 45 11.34 -2.64 3.24
N ALA A 46 10.07 -2.88 3.58
CA ALA A 46 9.16 -3.70 2.78
C ALA A 46 8.95 -3.12 1.37
N LEU A 47 8.71 -1.81 1.25
CA LEU A 47 8.60 -1.14 -0.05
C LEU A 47 9.91 -1.24 -0.85
N LEU A 48 11.05 -0.93 -0.22
CA LEU A 48 12.35 -0.97 -0.89
C LEU A 48 12.74 -2.38 -1.34
N SER A 49 12.30 -3.41 -0.60
CA SER A 49 12.54 -4.80 -0.97
C SER A 49 11.84 -5.22 -2.26
N LEU A 50 10.82 -4.48 -2.71
CA LEU A 50 10.14 -4.70 -3.99
C LEU A 50 10.86 -4.09 -5.20
N LEU A 51 11.90 -3.27 -5.02
CA LEU A 51 12.62 -2.62 -6.12
C LEU A 51 13.03 -3.56 -7.26
N PRO A 52 13.52 -4.80 -7.02
CA PRO A 52 13.84 -5.73 -8.11
C PRO A 52 12.65 -6.07 -9.02
N VAL A 53 11.42 -6.00 -8.48
CA VAL A 53 10.18 -6.25 -9.21
C VAL A 53 9.67 -4.97 -9.85
N LEU A 54 9.67 -3.86 -9.11
CA LEU A 54 9.14 -2.56 -9.55
C LEU A 54 9.95 -1.91 -10.69
N LYS A 55 11.24 -2.22 -10.81
CA LYS A 55 12.12 -1.69 -11.86
C LYS A 55 11.79 -2.22 -13.27
N LYS A 56 10.90 -3.20 -13.39
CA LYS A 56 10.46 -3.68 -14.69
C LYS A 56 9.77 -2.53 -15.46
N PRO A 57 9.94 -2.44 -16.80
CA PRO A 57 9.30 -1.38 -17.57
C PRO A 57 7.78 -1.50 -17.51
N ASN A 58 7.08 -0.35 -17.55
CA ASN A 58 5.62 -0.26 -17.53
C ASN A 58 4.98 -1.01 -16.35
N PHE A 59 5.62 -0.98 -15.18
CA PHE A 59 5.12 -1.66 -14.00
C PHE A 59 4.08 -0.80 -13.27
N ARG A 60 3.00 -1.43 -12.82
CA ARG A 60 1.91 -0.82 -12.06
C ARG A 60 1.90 -1.37 -10.63
N LEU A 61 2.08 -0.49 -9.67
CA LEU A 61 1.86 -0.78 -8.26
C LEU A 61 0.48 -0.23 -7.86
N GLN A 62 -0.37 -1.09 -7.31
CA GLN A 62 -1.67 -0.69 -6.76
C GLN A 62 -1.65 -0.86 -5.25
N LEU A 63 -1.87 0.23 -4.53
CA LEU A 63 -1.98 0.22 -3.07
C LEU A 63 -3.44 0.30 -2.67
N VAL A 64 -3.90 -0.70 -1.94
CA VAL A 64 -5.25 -0.74 -1.37
C VAL A 64 -5.17 -0.24 0.08
N CYS A 65 -5.73 0.94 0.32
CA CYS A 65 -5.78 1.61 1.61
C CYS A 65 -7.16 1.38 2.25
N ARG A 66 -7.23 0.64 3.36
CA ARG A 66 -8.50 0.37 4.06
C ARG A 66 -8.65 1.25 5.30
N GLU A 67 -9.90 1.51 5.69
CA GLU A 67 -10.24 2.21 6.93
C GLU A 67 -9.56 1.60 8.17
N THR A 68 -9.47 0.26 8.25
CA THR A 68 -8.83 -0.44 9.37
C THR A 68 -7.31 -0.37 9.38
N GLN A 69 -6.70 0.29 8.38
CA GLN A 69 -5.25 0.35 8.19
C GLN A 69 -4.71 1.79 8.28
N ILE A 70 -5.58 2.75 8.60
CA ILE A 70 -5.23 4.18 8.63
C ILE A 70 -4.03 4.41 9.56
N PRO A 71 -2.92 4.99 9.05
CA PRO A 71 -1.73 5.27 9.85
C PRO A 71 -2.03 6.16 11.05
N GLY A 72 -1.52 5.78 12.23
CA GLY A 72 -1.74 6.50 13.49
C GLY A 72 -3.17 6.49 14.03
N CYS A 73 -4.10 5.74 13.43
CA CYS A 73 -5.45 5.49 13.97
C CYS A 73 -5.60 4.05 14.48
N THR A 74 -4.82 3.13 13.95
CA THR A 74 -4.80 1.71 14.35
C THR A 74 -3.52 1.45 15.13
N ASP A 75 -3.62 0.68 16.22
CA ASP A 75 -2.44 0.24 16.96
C ASP A 75 -1.63 -0.74 16.12
N ALA A 76 -0.41 -0.33 15.78
CA ALA A 76 0.54 -1.12 15.02
C ALA A 76 0.95 -2.41 15.73
N ALA A 77 0.91 -2.44 17.07
CA ALA A 77 1.23 -3.62 17.85
C ALA A 77 0.21 -4.76 17.66
N LEU A 78 -1.00 -4.46 17.18
CA LEU A 78 -2.06 -5.44 16.91
C LEU A 78 -1.96 -6.06 15.50
N GLY A 79 -0.93 -5.70 14.71
CA GLY A 79 -0.64 -6.30 13.41
C GLY A 79 -1.62 -5.94 12.28
N ALA A 80 -2.59 -5.06 12.54
CA ALA A 80 -3.68 -4.74 11.62
C ALA A 80 -3.45 -3.52 10.72
N GLY A 81 -2.31 -2.82 10.85
CA GLY A 81 -2.00 -1.59 10.11
C GLY A 81 -1.41 -0.52 11.03
N GLY A 82 -1.58 0.77 10.70
CA GLY A 82 -1.21 1.86 11.62
C GLY A 82 0.19 2.45 11.43
N HIS A 83 1.09 1.74 10.75
CA HIS A 83 2.37 2.28 10.32
C HIS A 83 2.23 3.17 9.09
N ILE A 84 3.13 4.15 8.98
CA ILE A 84 3.31 4.97 7.78
C ILE A 84 4.54 4.48 7.00
N ILE A 85 4.49 4.56 5.67
CA ILE A 85 5.69 4.41 4.85
C ILE A 85 6.42 5.76 4.83
N PRO A 86 7.68 5.84 5.32
CA PRO A 86 8.42 7.09 5.34
C PRO A 86 8.61 7.69 3.94
N ASP A 87 8.53 9.02 3.83
CA ASP A 87 8.75 9.74 2.56
C ASP A 87 10.12 9.44 1.95
N THR A 88 11.14 9.20 2.78
CA THR A 88 12.48 8.82 2.34
C THR A 88 12.49 7.53 1.51
N ALA A 89 11.65 6.54 1.84
CA ALA A 89 11.52 5.32 1.05
C ALA A 89 10.86 5.59 -0.30
N TRP A 90 9.83 6.44 -0.33
CA TRP A 90 9.19 6.89 -1.57
C TRP A 90 10.15 7.64 -2.48
N ARG A 91 10.99 8.54 -1.95
CA ARG A 91 12.03 9.22 -2.74
C ARG A 91 12.98 8.23 -3.43
N GLN A 92 13.40 7.20 -2.70
CA GLN A 92 14.28 6.17 -3.25
C GLN A 92 13.60 5.36 -4.35
N VAL A 93 12.34 4.98 -4.17
CA VAL A 93 11.55 4.29 -5.22
C VAL A 93 11.37 5.18 -6.43
N THR A 94 10.95 6.43 -6.25
CA THR A 94 10.77 7.39 -7.33
C THR A 94 12.05 7.63 -8.13
N LYS A 95 13.21 7.70 -7.44
CA LYS A 95 14.51 7.81 -8.11
C LYS A 95 14.88 6.53 -8.88
N ALA A 96 14.58 5.36 -8.33
CA ALA A 96 14.96 4.08 -8.92
C ALA A 96 14.00 3.59 -10.02
N CYS A 97 12.74 4.03 -9.98
CA CYS A 97 11.64 3.64 -10.85
C CYS A 97 10.83 4.88 -11.27
N PRO A 98 11.40 5.81 -12.06
CA PRO A 98 10.73 7.07 -12.42
C PRO A 98 9.43 6.87 -13.22
N ASP A 99 9.35 5.77 -13.98
CA ASP A 99 8.19 5.41 -14.80
C ASP A 99 7.17 4.54 -14.05
N LEU A 100 7.31 4.37 -12.74
CA LEU A 100 6.38 3.57 -11.94
C LEU A 100 4.97 4.16 -12.02
N TYR A 101 4.01 3.36 -12.46
CA TYR A 101 2.61 3.72 -12.40
C TYR A 101 2.05 3.36 -11.03
N LEU A 102 1.88 4.36 -10.16
CA LEU A 102 1.30 4.16 -8.84
C LEU A 102 -0.20 4.50 -8.85
N LEU A 103 -1.04 3.49 -8.60
CA LEU A 103 -2.45 3.66 -8.28
C LEU A 103 -2.64 3.55 -6.76
N VAL A 104 -3.46 4.44 -6.19
CA VAL A 104 -3.92 4.30 -4.80
C VAL A 104 -5.43 4.16 -4.77
N ALA A 105 -5.92 3.05 -4.21
CA ALA A 105 -7.33 2.78 -4.02
C ALA A 105 -7.69 2.90 -2.54
N PHE A 106 -8.58 3.83 -2.21
CA PHE A 106 -9.12 4.02 -0.87
C PHE A 106 -10.43 3.26 -0.73
N PHE A 107 -10.43 2.25 0.14
CA PHE A 107 -11.61 1.44 0.44
C PHE A 107 -12.21 1.83 1.78
N ARG A 108 -13.40 2.43 1.75
CA ARG A 108 -14.15 2.94 2.90
C ARG A 108 -13.40 3.99 3.73
N VAL A 109 -12.35 4.61 3.19
CA VAL A 109 -11.71 5.78 3.78
C VAL A 109 -12.43 7.02 3.24
N ARG A 110 -13.21 7.66 4.09
CA ARG A 110 -14.14 8.72 3.69
C ARG A 110 -13.68 10.14 4.06
N ASP A 111 -12.88 10.26 5.11
CA ASP A 111 -12.37 11.54 5.62
C ASP A 111 -11.03 11.91 4.97
N TYR A 112 -10.89 13.16 4.55
CA TYR A 112 -9.67 13.71 3.93
C TYR A 112 -8.46 13.58 4.85
N ASP A 113 -8.65 13.83 6.15
CA ASP A 113 -7.61 13.73 7.14
C ASP A 113 -7.11 12.30 7.34
N ASN A 114 -7.94 11.31 6.99
CA ASN A 114 -7.57 9.91 6.99
C ASN A 114 -6.95 9.49 5.66
N VAL A 115 -7.45 10.00 4.53
CA VAL A 115 -6.85 9.82 3.21
C VAL A 115 -5.40 10.32 3.20
N ARG A 116 -5.15 11.54 3.68
CA ARG A 116 -3.80 12.16 3.68
C ARG A 116 -2.78 11.35 4.46
N ARG A 117 -3.18 10.56 5.46
CA ARG A 117 -2.27 9.76 6.30
C ARG A 117 -1.59 8.63 5.53
N PHE A 118 -2.21 8.14 4.45
CA PHE A 118 -1.59 7.12 3.59
C PHE A 118 -0.56 7.71 2.61
N LEU A 119 -0.60 9.02 2.41
CA LEU A 119 0.10 9.69 1.33
C LEU A 119 1.43 10.26 1.80
N SER A 120 2.41 10.23 0.90
CA SER A 120 3.69 10.89 1.05
C SER A 120 3.95 11.82 -0.14
N PRO A 121 4.59 12.98 0.07
CA PRO A 121 4.89 13.94 -1.00
C PRO A 121 5.61 13.32 -2.19
N SER A 122 6.52 12.37 -1.94
CA SER A 122 7.36 11.76 -2.97
C SER A 122 6.69 10.63 -3.74
N MET A 123 5.44 10.29 -3.43
CA MET A 123 4.68 9.29 -4.17
C MET A 123 4.31 9.80 -5.57
N CYS A 124 4.78 9.13 -6.62
CA CYS A 124 4.42 9.39 -8.02
C CYS A 124 3.03 8.84 -8.38
N ILE A 125 1.99 9.30 -7.70
CA ILE A 125 0.62 8.80 -7.92
C ILE A 125 0.11 9.27 -9.27
N ARG A 126 -0.31 8.31 -10.09
CA ARG A 126 -0.88 8.51 -11.43
C ARG A 126 -2.39 8.37 -11.43
N GLU A 127 -2.94 7.64 -10.46
CA GLU A 127 -4.37 7.32 -10.41
C GLU A 127 -4.82 7.15 -8.95
N VAL A 128 -6.00 7.69 -8.63
CA VAL A 128 -6.63 7.54 -7.32
C VAL A 128 -8.04 7.01 -7.49
N HIS A 129 -8.37 5.94 -6.78
CA HIS A 129 -9.71 5.35 -6.75
C HIS A 129 -10.33 5.53 -5.37
N LEU A 130 -11.58 5.97 -5.34
CA LEU A 130 -12.37 6.01 -4.10
C LEU A 130 -13.50 4.99 -4.18
N GLN A 131 -13.45 4.00 -3.29
CA GLN A 131 -14.52 3.02 -3.13
C GLN A 131 -15.14 3.18 -1.74
N LEU A 132 -16.24 3.94 -1.69
CA LEU A 132 -16.86 4.38 -0.45
C LEU A 132 -17.74 3.30 0.19
N GLY A 133 -18.12 2.28 -0.58
CA GLY A 133 -19.01 1.21 -0.16
C GLY A 133 -20.44 1.69 0.11
N ILE A 134 -21.35 0.77 0.41
CA ILE A 134 -22.72 1.09 0.83
C ILE A 134 -22.69 1.36 2.34
N ASP A 135 -23.08 2.56 2.75
CA ASP A 135 -23.31 2.84 4.18
C ASP A 135 -24.73 2.43 4.58
N LEU A 136 -24.85 1.31 5.29
CA LEU A 136 -26.14 0.88 5.83
C LEU A 136 -26.52 1.69 7.09
N LYS A 137 -25.58 2.44 7.66
CA LYS A 137 -25.81 3.29 8.83
C LYS A 137 -25.84 4.73 8.34
N MET A 138 -27.00 5.17 7.84
CA MET A 138 -27.34 6.54 7.42
C MET A 138 -27.10 7.60 8.53
N LYS A 139 -25.87 7.75 9.03
CA LYS A 139 -25.45 8.91 9.79
C LYS A 139 -25.10 9.96 8.75
N GLN A 140 -26.01 10.91 8.56
CA GLN A 140 -25.73 12.19 7.89
C GLN A 140 -24.40 12.72 8.45
N ARG A 141 -23.35 12.69 7.64
CA ARG A 141 -22.03 13.18 8.01
C ARG A 141 -21.68 14.34 7.07
N GLN A 142 -21.08 15.37 7.65
CA GLN A 142 -21.09 16.74 7.13
C GLN A 142 -20.16 16.99 5.93
N ASP A 143 -19.18 16.13 5.67
CA ASP A 143 -18.36 16.19 4.47
C ASP A 143 -18.79 15.08 3.51
N SER A 144 -19.39 15.47 2.38
CA SER A 144 -19.68 14.53 1.30
C SER A 144 -18.37 13.95 0.76
N ASP A 145 -18.34 12.66 0.48
CA ASP A 145 -17.14 11.93 0.05
C ASP A 145 -16.44 12.56 -1.18
N ILE A 146 -17.20 13.29 -2.00
CA ILE A 146 -16.71 14.05 -3.16
C ILE A 146 -15.94 15.30 -2.72
N SER A 147 -16.38 16.02 -1.69
CA SER A 147 -15.67 17.20 -1.16
C SER A 147 -14.28 16.80 -0.64
N CYS A 148 -14.17 15.65 0.01
CA CYS A 148 -12.91 15.05 0.43
C CYS A 148 -11.97 14.77 -0.77
N PHE A 149 -12.50 14.15 -1.82
CA PHE A 149 -11.75 13.90 -3.05
C PHE A 149 -11.28 15.19 -3.74
N VAL A 150 -12.15 16.19 -3.84
CA VAL A 150 -11.85 17.48 -4.45
C VAL A 150 -10.78 18.22 -3.64
N ARG A 151 -10.89 18.25 -2.31
CA ARG A 151 -9.83 18.78 -1.43
C ARG A 151 -8.52 18.04 -1.63
N HIS A 152 -8.56 16.73 -1.85
CA HIS A 152 -7.36 15.93 -2.12
C HIS A 152 -6.68 16.27 -3.45
N ILE A 153 -7.45 16.34 -4.54
CA ILE A 153 -6.92 16.78 -5.84
C ILE A 153 -6.39 18.21 -5.72
N ALA A 154 -7.16 19.12 -5.11
CA ALA A 154 -6.75 20.50 -4.93
C ALA A 154 -5.43 20.60 -4.16
N TYR A 155 -5.30 19.95 -3.00
CA TYR A 155 -4.05 19.96 -2.23
C TYR A 155 -2.86 19.42 -3.00
N ARG A 156 -3.04 18.34 -3.76
CA ARG A 156 -1.95 17.69 -4.49
C ARG A 156 -1.48 18.48 -5.71
N TYR A 157 -2.41 19.18 -6.36
CA TYR A 157 -2.13 19.91 -7.60
C TYR A 157 -2.07 21.43 -7.43
N ALA A 158 -2.27 21.95 -6.21
CA ALA A 158 -2.23 23.38 -5.90
C ALA A 158 -0.88 24.03 -6.27
N ASP A 159 0.23 23.30 -6.14
CA ASP A 159 1.58 23.79 -6.46
C ASP A 159 2.02 23.49 -7.92
N THR A 160 1.14 22.87 -8.72
CA THR A 160 1.42 22.50 -10.12
C THR A 160 0.61 23.30 -11.16
N MET A 161 -0.17 24.29 -10.71
CA MET A 161 -0.83 25.29 -11.55
C MET A 161 -0.24 26.67 -11.30
#